data_AF-A0A969FA80-F1
#
_entry.id   AF-A0A969FA80-F1
#
_cell.length_a   1.000
_cell.length_b   1.000
_cell.length_c   1.000
_cell.angle_alpha   90.00
_cell.angle_beta   90.00
_cell.angle_gamma   90.00
#
_symmetry.space_group_name_H-M   'P 1'
#
loop_
_entity.id
_entity.type
_entity.pdbx_description
1 polymer ?
#
loop_
_entity_poly.entity_id
_entity_poly.type
_entity_poly.pdbx_seq_one_letter_code
_entity_poly.pdbx_strand_id
1 'polypeptide(L)'
;MDRTRIIFVVIVVVALCIVGAMIGVQVVGNLIDGVTTSDSTAENDQPQVEVPAGGVLVTVASSNTKEDWMDQMMADFNAAGMKTSNGRPIAVEVSHVTSGGSMDAILDGSSQPTAWSPGDQSWVEQANETWQQRVNKPLASAACPATVYAPLGICHVETDGGDTRLA
;
A
#
# COMPACT_ATOMS: atom_id res chain seq x y z
N MET A 1 42.42 -23.77 -34.46
CA MET A 1 41.50 -22.93 -33.65
C MET A 1 42.36 -22.24 -32.60
N ASP A 2 42.50 -20.91 -32.68
CA ASP A 2 43.43 -20.17 -31.81
C ASP A 2 42.96 -20.15 -30.36
N ARG A 3 43.90 -20.24 -29.42
CA ARG A 3 43.64 -20.25 -27.96
C ARG A 3 42.69 -19.13 -27.53
N THR A 4 42.80 -17.96 -28.15
CA THR A 4 41.94 -16.80 -27.90
C THR A 4 40.48 -17.02 -28.31
N ARG A 5 40.23 -17.75 -29.42
CA ARG A 5 38.87 -18.10 -29.85
C ARG A 5 38.21 -19.10 -28.92
N ILE A 6 38.99 -20.04 -28.36
CA ILE A 6 38.48 -21.01 -27.38
C ILE A 6 38.08 -20.30 -26.08
N ILE A 7 38.91 -19.37 -25.58
CA ILE A 7 38.61 -18.59 -24.37
C ILE A 7 37.35 -17.75 -24.56
N PHE A 8 37.20 -17.07 -25.69
CA PHE A 8 36.02 -16.26 -25.99
C PHE A 8 34.73 -17.10 -26.02
N VAL A 9 34.76 -18.27 -26.66
CA VAL A 9 33.61 -19.18 -26.72
C VAL A 9 33.23 -19.68 -25.32
N VAL A 10 34.21 -20.02 -24.48
CA VAL A 10 33.95 -20.46 -23.10
C VAL A 10 33.28 -19.36 -22.28
N ILE A 11 33.74 -18.11 -22.38
CA ILE A 11 33.15 -16.97 -21.65
C ILE A 11 31.69 -16.74 -22.09
N VAL A 12 31.43 -16.78 -23.39
CA VAL A 12 30.07 -16.60 -23.94
C VAL A 12 29.13 -17.70 -23.47
N VAL A 13 29.58 -18.96 -23.45
CA VAL A 13 28.79 -20.09 -22.97
C VAL A 13 28.50 -19.96 -21.47
N VAL A 14 29.48 -19.60 -20.65
CA VAL A 14 29.28 -19.39 -19.20
C VAL A 14 28.30 -18.25 -18.94
N ALA A 15 28.40 -17.13 -19.66
CA ALA A 15 27.48 -16.01 -19.53
C ALA A 15 26.04 -16.41 -19.90
N LEU A 16 25.86 -17.16 -20.98
CA LEU A 16 24.54 -17.68 -21.38
C LEU A 16 23.97 -18.66 -20.35
N CYS A 17 24.81 -19.51 -19.74
CA CYS A 17 24.38 -20.41 -18.66
C CYS A 17 23.91 -19.65 -17.42
N ILE A 18 24.60 -18.56 -17.04
CA ILE A 18 24.21 -17.74 -15.88
C ILE A 18 22.87 -17.04 -16.14
N VAL A 19 22.71 -16.42 -17.31
CA VAL A 19 21.45 -15.75 -17.68
C VAL A 19 20.30 -16.75 -17.79
N GLY A 20 20.55 -17.93 -18.40
CA GLY A 20 19.56 -19.00 -18.49
C GLY A 20 19.14 -19.55 -17.12
N ALA A 21 20.07 -19.67 -16.18
CA ALA A 21 19.77 -20.09 -14.81
C ALA A 21 18.92 -19.04 -14.06
N MET A 22 19.21 -17.74 -14.21
CA MET A 22 18.40 -16.69 -13.59
C MET A 22 16.97 -16.66 -14.11
N ILE A 23 16.78 -16.79 -15.44
CA ILE A 23 15.46 -16.86 -16.05
C ILE A 23 14.72 -18.13 -15.60
N GLY A 24 15.43 -19.27 -15.52
CA GLY A 24 14.86 -20.52 -15.01
C GLY A 24 14.34 -20.41 -13.58
N VAL A 25 15.10 -19.75 -12.69
CA VAL A 25 14.68 -19.53 -11.30
C VAL A 25 13.45 -18.61 -11.20
N GLN A 26 13.37 -17.56 -12.02
CA GLN A 26 12.22 -16.65 -12.04
C GLN A 26 10.95 -17.34 -12.57
N VAL A 27 11.06 -18.16 -13.61
CA VAL A 27 9.91 -18.90 -14.18
C VAL A 27 9.41 -19.98 -13.20
N VAL A 28 10.31 -20.67 -12.51
CA VAL A 28 9.95 -21.65 -11.48
C VAL A 28 9.35 -20.97 -10.25
N GLY A 29 9.87 -19.82 -9.82
CA GLY A 29 9.26 -19.00 -8.76
C GLY A 29 7.83 -18.61 -9.09
N ASN A 30 7.59 -18.06 -10.29
CA ASN A 30 6.26 -17.65 -10.74
C ASN A 30 5.28 -18.83 -10.90
N LEU A 31 5.75 -20.04 -11.22
CA LEU A 31 4.91 -21.25 -11.31
C LEU A 31 4.57 -21.85 -9.94
N ILE A 32 5.46 -21.70 -8.96
CA ILE A 32 5.22 -22.14 -7.58
C ILE A 32 4.28 -21.16 -6.87
N ASP A 33 4.43 -19.85 -7.11
CA ASP A 33 3.51 -18.84 -6.58
C ASP A 33 2.07 -18.99 -7.13
N GLY A 34 1.92 -19.48 -8.36
CA GLY A 34 0.62 -19.78 -8.97
C GLY A 34 -0.13 -20.99 -8.41
N VAL A 35 0.52 -21.87 -7.63
CA VAL A 35 -0.11 -23.07 -7.03
C VAL A 35 -0.43 -22.88 -5.54
N THR A 36 0.06 -21.80 -4.93
CA THR A 36 -0.17 -21.46 -3.52
C THR A 36 -1.19 -20.33 -3.32
N THR A 37 -1.97 -20.01 -4.35
CA THR A 37 -3.24 -19.29 -4.16
C THR A 37 -4.29 -20.28 -3.65
N SER A 38 -4.05 -20.83 -2.46
CA SER A 38 -5.16 -21.25 -1.62
C SER A 38 -5.95 -19.99 -1.36
N ASP A 39 -7.12 -19.97 -1.99
CA ASP A 39 -8.24 -19.07 -1.85
C ASP A 39 -8.54 -18.84 -0.37
N SER A 40 -7.72 -18.01 0.27
CA SER A 40 -8.08 -17.31 1.48
C SER A 40 -8.91 -16.15 0.98
N THR A 41 -10.16 -16.47 0.61
CA THR A 41 -11.25 -15.55 0.89
C THR A 41 -11.20 -15.32 2.39
N ALA A 42 -10.34 -14.39 2.81
CA ALA A 42 -10.50 -13.72 4.08
C ALA A 42 -11.85 -13.04 3.94
N GLU A 43 -12.87 -13.71 4.44
CA GLU A 43 -14.13 -13.10 4.78
C GLU A 43 -13.75 -11.87 5.59
N ASN A 44 -13.80 -10.72 4.93
CA ASN A 44 -13.48 -9.44 5.51
C ASN A 44 -14.64 -9.17 6.46
N ASP A 45 -14.52 -9.71 7.68
CA ASP A 45 -15.47 -9.61 8.79
C ASP A 45 -15.43 -8.18 9.38
N GLN A 46 -15.35 -7.20 8.49
CA GLN A 46 -15.53 -5.80 8.75
C GLN A 46 -17.04 -5.56 8.66
N PRO A 47 -17.66 -4.94 9.68
CA PRO A 47 -19.08 -4.62 9.67
C PRO A 47 -19.43 -3.87 8.37
N GLN A 48 -20.18 -4.53 7.48
CA GLN A 48 -20.66 -3.91 6.25
C GLN A 48 -21.58 -2.74 6.62
N VAL A 49 -21.16 -1.52 6.31
CA VAL A 49 -21.94 -0.32 6.64
C VAL A 49 -23.19 -0.29 5.75
N GLU A 50 -24.37 -0.43 6.35
CA GLU A 50 -25.63 -0.37 5.61
C GLU A 50 -25.86 1.05 5.09
N VAL A 51 -25.83 1.21 3.77
CA VAL A 51 -26.08 2.50 3.11
C VAL A 51 -27.59 2.68 2.94
N PRO A 52 -28.20 3.71 3.53
CA PRO A 52 -29.64 3.93 3.38
C PRO A 52 -30.03 4.17 1.92
N ALA A 53 -31.24 3.77 1.53
CA ALA A 53 -31.74 3.94 0.16
C ALA A 53 -31.65 5.42 -0.31
N GLY A 54 -30.98 5.64 -1.45
CA GLY A 54 -30.71 6.99 -1.97
C GLY A 54 -29.57 7.72 -1.25
N GLY A 55 -28.88 7.07 -0.32
CA GLY A 55 -27.72 7.58 0.40
C GLY A 55 -26.46 7.71 -0.45
N VAL A 56 -25.43 8.29 0.14
CA VAL A 56 -24.08 8.40 -0.41
C VAL A 56 -23.15 7.60 0.48
N LEU A 57 -22.42 6.65 -0.09
CA LEU A 57 -21.31 5.98 0.59
C LEU A 57 -20.03 6.77 0.35
N VAL A 58 -19.31 7.08 1.43
CA VAL A 58 -17.95 7.61 1.40
C VAL A 58 -17.02 6.49 1.85
N THR A 59 -16.11 6.08 0.99
CA THR A 59 -15.10 5.07 1.30
C THR A 59 -13.79 5.73 1.70
N VAL A 60 -13.20 5.28 2.80
CA VAL A 60 -11.93 5.81 3.32
C VAL A 60 -10.92 4.67 3.43
N ALA A 61 -9.81 4.76 2.71
CA ALA A 61 -8.68 3.87 2.94
C ALA A 61 -7.75 4.50 3.97
N SER A 62 -7.52 3.85 5.11
CA SER A 62 -6.69 4.39 6.19
C SER A 62 -5.62 3.41 6.66
N SER A 63 -4.46 3.93 7.04
CA SER A 63 -3.39 3.13 7.65
C SER A 63 -3.90 2.41 8.91
N ASN A 64 -3.58 1.12 9.03
CA ASN A 64 -3.86 0.28 10.20
C ASN A 64 -3.40 0.90 11.54
N THR A 65 -2.36 1.73 11.53
CA THR A 65 -1.91 2.50 12.71
C THR A 65 -2.97 3.45 13.28
N LYS A 66 -4.07 3.67 12.58
CA LYS A 66 -5.17 4.57 12.95
C LYS A 66 -6.49 3.83 13.18
N GLU A 67 -6.47 2.50 13.16
CA GLU A 67 -7.66 1.64 13.12
C GLU A 67 -8.69 2.00 14.21
N ASP A 68 -8.30 1.87 15.48
CA ASP A 68 -9.19 2.17 16.62
C ASP A 68 -9.81 3.57 16.56
N TRP A 69 -9.01 4.57 16.18
CA TRP A 69 -9.46 5.96 16.10
C TRP A 69 -10.41 6.17 14.93
N MET A 70 -10.10 5.60 13.77
CA MET A 70 -10.95 5.69 12.58
C MET A 70 -12.27 4.97 12.81
N ASP A 71 -12.26 3.77 13.41
CA ASP A 71 -13.48 3.02 13.70
C ASP A 71 -14.41 3.81 14.62
N GLN A 72 -13.87 4.39 15.69
CA GLN A 72 -14.63 5.25 16.57
C GLN A 72 -15.21 6.47 15.81
N MET A 73 -14.39 7.17 15.03
CA MET A 73 -14.85 8.33 14.27
C MET A 73 -15.94 7.98 13.26
N MET A 74 -15.82 6.85 12.57
CA MET A 74 -16.80 6.42 11.57
C MET A 74 -18.11 6.01 12.24
N ALA A 75 -18.04 5.30 13.37
CA ALA A 75 -19.21 4.96 14.17
C ALA A 75 -19.96 6.21 14.63
N ASP A 76 -19.26 7.20 15.19
CA ASP A 76 -19.84 8.47 15.64
C ASP A 76 -20.45 9.25 14.47
N PHE A 77 -19.76 9.31 13.32
CA PHE A 77 -20.26 10.01 12.13
C PHE A 77 -21.54 9.36 11.59
N ASN A 78 -21.56 8.03 11.45
CA ASN A 78 -22.71 7.29 10.95
C ASN A 78 -23.90 7.40 11.92
N ALA A 79 -23.66 7.34 13.22
CA ALA A 79 -24.68 7.52 14.25
C ALA A 79 -25.28 8.94 14.25
N ALA A 80 -24.50 9.96 13.88
CA ALA A 80 -24.98 11.34 13.77
C ALA A 80 -26.00 11.54 12.62
N GLY A 81 -26.11 10.59 11.68
CA GLY A 81 -27.11 10.64 10.61
C GLY A 81 -26.93 11.83 9.67
N MET A 82 -25.67 12.19 9.40
CA MET A 82 -25.31 13.34 8.58
C MET A 82 -25.91 13.24 7.16
N LYS A 83 -26.24 14.40 6.59
CA LYS A 83 -26.84 14.51 5.26
C LYS A 83 -26.07 15.46 4.38
N THR A 84 -26.07 15.17 3.09
CA THR A 84 -25.64 16.12 2.05
C THR A 84 -26.53 17.37 2.06
N SER A 85 -26.08 18.46 1.42
CA SER A 85 -26.86 19.69 1.26
C SER A 85 -28.23 19.47 0.60
N ASN A 86 -28.36 18.43 -0.22
CA ASN A 86 -29.60 18.03 -0.88
C ASN A 86 -30.43 17.01 -0.07
N GLY A 87 -30.08 16.77 1.20
CA GLY A 87 -30.87 15.94 2.12
C GLY A 87 -30.63 14.43 2.03
N ARG A 88 -29.71 13.97 1.17
CA ARG A 88 -29.37 12.53 1.07
C ARG A 88 -28.53 12.09 2.28
N PRO A 89 -28.84 10.95 2.93
CA PRO A 89 -28.04 10.44 4.04
C PRO A 89 -26.63 10.07 3.57
N ILE A 90 -25.65 10.26 4.44
CA ILE A 90 -24.25 9.90 4.22
C ILE A 90 -23.92 8.73 5.14
N ALA A 91 -23.35 7.68 4.56
CA ALA A 91 -22.72 6.59 5.28
C ALA A 91 -21.23 6.59 4.96
N VAL A 92 -20.39 6.29 5.94
CA VAL A 92 -18.94 6.23 5.76
C VAL A 92 -18.43 4.85 6.16
N GLU A 93 -17.59 4.29 5.31
CA GLU A 93 -16.92 3.01 5.52
C GLU A 93 -15.41 3.24 5.48
N VAL A 94 -14.69 2.63 6.42
CA VAL A 94 -13.23 2.66 6.46
C VAL A 94 -12.68 1.27 6.13
N SER A 95 -11.63 1.23 5.32
CA SER A 95 -10.81 0.04 5.08
C SER A 95 -9.44 0.26 5.69
N HIS A 96 -9.04 -0.63 6.61
CA HIS A 96 -7.73 -0.62 7.24
C HIS A 96 -6.71 -1.30 6.34
N VAL A 97 -5.69 -0.54 5.93
CA VAL A 97 -4.73 -0.93 4.90
C VAL A 97 -3.30 -0.63 5.35
N THR A 98 -2.32 -1.24 4.69
CA THR A 98 -0.94 -0.77 4.80
C THR A 98 -0.72 0.42 3.86
N SER A 99 0.16 1.34 4.23
CA SER A 99 0.37 2.57 3.45
C SER A 99 0.94 2.29 2.06
N GLY A 100 1.98 1.44 1.97
CA GLY A 100 2.54 1.04 0.67
C GLY A 100 1.58 0.19 -0.16
N GLY A 101 0.90 -0.78 0.45
CA GLY A 101 -0.06 -1.62 -0.27
C GLY A 101 -1.23 -0.82 -0.83
N SER A 102 -1.77 0.12 -0.07
CA SER A 102 -2.83 1.02 -0.56
C SER A 102 -2.34 2.02 -1.59
N MET A 103 -1.10 2.51 -1.49
CA MET A 103 -0.50 3.31 -2.56
C MET A 103 -0.46 2.52 -3.87
N ASP A 104 0.05 1.29 -3.86
CA ASP A 104 0.15 0.45 -5.05
C ASP A 104 -1.25 0.18 -5.65
N ALA A 105 -2.22 -0.18 -4.81
CA ALA A 105 -3.59 -0.43 -5.23
C ALA A 105 -4.31 0.82 -5.79
N ILE A 106 -4.00 2.01 -5.28
CA ILE A 106 -4.51 3.27 -5.85
C ILE A 106 -3.85 3.55 -7.20
N LEU A 107 -2.54 3.33 -7.30
CA LEU A 107 -1.75 3.62 -8.50
C LEU A 107 -2.03 2.65 -9.66
N ASP A 108 -2.42 1.41 -9.38
CA ASP A 108 -2.84 0.42 -10.38
C ASP A 108 -4.36 0.47 -10.69
N GLY A 109 -5.12 1.20 -9.87
CA GLY A 109 -6.55 1.39 -10.03
C GLY A 109 -7.43 0.27 -9.46
N SER A 110 -6.84 -0.71 -8.76
CA SER A 110 -7.59 -1.75 -8.05
C SER A 110 -8.31 -1.22 -6.80
N SER A 111 -7.91 -0.06 -6.27
CA SER A 111 -8.58 0.66 -5.19
C SER A 111 -8.83 2.12 -5.58
N GLN A 112 -10.05 2.61 -5.36
CA GLN A 112 -10.45 4.00 -5.65
C GLN A 112 -11.27 4.59 -4.49
N PRO A 113 -10.66 4.77 -3.31
CA PRO A 113 -11.36 5.32 -2.15
C PRO A 113 -11.73 6.79 -2.39
N THR A 114 -12.77 7.27 -1.71
CA THR A 114 -13.13 8.69 -1.72
C THR A 114 -12.09 9.54 -0.98
N ALA A 115 -11.50 9.00 0.09
CA ALA A 115 -10.41 9.62 0.83
C ALA A 115 -9.34 8.58 1.19
N TRP A 116 -8.07 9.01 1.22
CA TRP A 116 -6.94 8.16 1.58
C TRP A 116 -6.13 8.84 2.68
N SER A 117 -5.89 8.11 3.78
CA SER A 117 -5.13 8.56 4.94
C SER A 117 -4.02 7.55 5.26
N PRO A 118 -2.89 7.60 4.54
CA PRO A 118 -1.75 6.73 4.81
C PRO A 118 -1.10 7.04 6.18
N GLY A 119 -0.09 6.26 6.54
CA GLY A 119 0.62 6.34 7.81
C GLY A 119 1.23 7.73 8.04
N ASP A 120 1.77 8.30 6.96
CA ASP A 120 2.45 9.59 6.95
C ASP A 120 2.37 10.26 5.57
N GLN A 121 2.76 11.53 5.51
CA GLN A 121 2.70 12.38 4.33
C GLN A 121 3.58 11.89 3.17
N SER A 122 4.69 11.19 3.45
CA SER A 122 5.63 10.79 2.40
C SER A 122 5.00 9.80 1.41
N TRP A 123 4.02 9.01 1.86
CA TRP A 123 3.24 8.14 0.97
C TRP A 123 2.39 8.92 -0.02
N VAL A 124 1.78 10.04 0.40
CA VAL A 124 1.00 10.91 -0.48
C VAL A 124 1.92 11.56 -1.52
N GLU A 125 3.10 12.03 -1.08
CA GLU A 125 4.12 12.63 -1.95
C GLU A 125 4.63 11.60 -2.97
N GLN A 126 5.03 10.42 -2.53
CA GLN A 126 5.51 9.33 -3.38
C GLN A 126 4.44 8.86 -4.38
N ALA A 127 3.19 8.72 -3.95
CA ALA A 127 2.08 8.37 -4.84
C ALA A 127 1.89 9.43 -5.93
N ASN A 128 1.89 10.70 -5.55
CA ASN A 128 1.72 11.81 -6.49
C ASN A 128 2.90 11.92 -7.47
N GLU A 129 4.13 11.76 -7.00
CA GLU A 129 5.34 11.72 -7.85
C GLU A 129 5.27 10.57 -8.84
N THR A 130 4.94 9.37 -8.37
CA THR A 130 4.84 8.17 -9.19
C THR A 130 3.75 8.32 -10.25
N TRP A 131 2.58 8.84 -9.87
CA TRP A 131 1.49 9.10 -10.81
C TRP A 131 1.86 10.16 -11.85
N GLN A 132 2.49 11.27 -11.43
CA GLN A 132 2.99 12.30 -12.33
C GLN A 132 3.98 11.73 -13.35
N GLN A 133 4.87 10.82 -12.95
CA GLN A 133 5.79 10.16 -13.86
C GLN A 133 5.07 9.24 -14.87
N ARG A 134 4.01 8.54 -14.43
CA ARG A 134 3.24 7.61 -15.27
C ARG A 134 2.33 8.31 -16.28
N VAL A 135 1.61 9.35 -15.85
CA VAL A 135 0.52 9.96 -16.64
C VAL A 135 0.68 11.46 -16.92
N ASN A 136 1.78 12.07 -16.45
CA ASN A 136 2.08 13.49 -16.60
C ASN A 136 0.98 14.42 -16.04
N LYS A 137 0.32 14.00 -14.97
CA LYS A 137 -0.69 14.77 -14.22
C LYS A 137 -0.56 14.47 -12.72
N PRO A 138 -0.91 15.40 -11.83
CA PRO A 138 -0.91 15.14 -10.41
C PRO A 138 -2.02 14.13 -10.07
N LEU A 139 -1.78 13.32 -9.03
CA LEU A 139 -2.75 12.35 -8.52
C LEU A 139 -3.90 13.08 -7.83
N ALA A 140 -3.56 14.06 -7.00
CA ALA A 140 -4.52 14.94 -6.34
C ALA A 140 -4.78 16.19 -7.19
N SER A 141 -6.04 16.61 -7.28
CA SER A 141 -6.44 17.84 -7.99
C SER A 141 -6.08 19.12 -7.23
N ALA A 142 -5.73 19.01 -5.94
CA ALA A 142 -5.33 20.10 -5.07
C ALA A 142 -4.19 19.66 -4.13
N ALA A 143 -3.53 20.63 -3.48
CA ALA A 143 -2.53 20.33 -2.48
C ALA A 143 -3.14 19.53 -1.30
N CYS A 144 -2.43 18.48 -0.87
CA CYS A 144 -2.84 17.60 0.22
C CYS A 144 -1.80 17.68 1.35
N PRO A 145 -1.79 18.75 2.16
CA PRO A 145 -0.85 18.88 3.27
C PRO A 145 -1.21 17.92 4.41
N ALA A 146 -0.23 17.58 5.23
CA ALA A 146 -0.44 16.75 6.40
C ALA A 146 -1.43 17.42 7.36
N THR A 147 -2.51 16.71 7.72
CA THR A 147 -3.49 17.19 8.71
C THR A 147 -2.91 17.20 10.12
N VAL A 148 -1.97 16.28 10.41
CA VAL A 148 -1.29 16.14 11.70
C VAL A 148 0.18 15.84 11.45
N TYR A 149 1.07 16.50 12.18
CA TYR A 149 2.50 16.21 12.19
C TYR A 149 2.84 15.37 13.42
N ALA A 150 3.21 14.11 13.22
CA ALA A 150 3.73 13.27 14.30
C ALA A 150 5.24 13.50 14.46
N PRO A 151 5.74 13.83 15.67
CA PRO A 151 7.18 13.88 15.91
C PRO A 151 7.77 12.46 15.84
N LEU A 152 8.75 12.25 14.95
CA LEU A 152 9.49 10.99 14.86
C LEU A 152 10.64 10.99 15.88
N GLY A 153 10.68 9.97 16.73
CA GLY A 153 11.79 9.71 17.64
C GLY A 153 12.65 8.54 17.15
N ILE A 154 13.97 8.71 17.14
CA ILE A 154 14.93 7.64 16.90
C ILE A 154 15.84 7.58 18.13
N CYS A 155 15.95 6.42 18.76
CA CYS A 155 16.85 6.18 19.87
C CYS A 155 17.78 5.01 19.56
N HIS A 156 19.04 5.12 19.94
CA HIS A 156 19.97 4.00 19.93
C HIS A 156 19.77 3.19 21.22
N VAL A 157 19.68 1.87 21.09
CA VAL A 157 19.64 0.96 22.24
C VAL A 157 21.04 0.38 22.40
N GLU A 158 21.67 0.66 23.54
CA GLU A 158 22.97 0.08 23.88
C GLU A 158 22.79 -0.98 24.97
N THR A 159 23.51 -2.09 24.81
CA THR A 159 23.55 -3.16 25.81
C THR A 159 24.98 -3.34 26.28
N ASP A 160 25.23 -3.05 27.56
CA ASP A 160 26.56 -3.14 28.17
C ASP A 160 26.47 -4.03 29.41
N GLY A 161 27.17 -5.18 29.39
CA GLY A 161 27.23 -6.09 30.54
C GLY A 161 25.88 -6.68 31.01
N GLY A 162 24.86 -6.66 30.15
CA GLY A 162 23.51 -7.18 30.47
C GLY A 162 22.49 -6.12 30.88
N ASP A 163 22.88 -4.84 30.98
CA ASP A 163 21.95 -3.72 31.15
C ASP A 163 21.63 -3.10 29.79
N THR A 164 20.34 -2.88 29.50
CA THR A 164 19.85 -2.33 28.24
C THR A 164 19.23 -0.96 28.48
N ARG A 165 19.78 0.07 27.85
CA ARG A 165 19.32 1.45 28.00
C ARG A 165 19.21 2.15 26.65
N LEU A 166 18.33 3.15 26.60
CA LEU A 166 18.32 4.14 25.52
C LEU A 166 19.52 5.07 25.75
N ALA A 167 20.39 5.17 24.75
CA ALA A 167 21.55 6.07 24.74
C ALA A 167 21.17 7.47 24.25
#